data_AF-W6ME19-F1
#
_entry.id   AF-W6ME19-F1
#
_cell.length_a   1.000
_cell.length_b   1.000
_cell.length_c   1.000
_cell.angle_alpha   90.00
_cell.angle_beta   90.00
_cell.angle_gamma   90.00
#
_symmetry.space_group_name_H-M   'P 1'
#
loop_
_entity.id
_entity.type
_entity.pdbx_description
1 polymer ?
#
loop_
_entity_poly.entity_id
_entity_poly.type
_entity_poly.pdbx_seq_one_letter_code
_entity_poly.pdbx_strand_id
1 'polypeptide(L)'
;MGNYYVVFDILDSGYKAWFFPAFGLVFIVVGIALFSSRNKVFLFDGNMNRSRKALPFLWFGFSILWTFSAFYSTYGEYAYLIDSVKKGYVERVEGKVENFKPMPLGGHKMERFCVQSTCFRYSEGIVTNGFNNSNANGGPIKEGLLVRITHVGDVIVKLEILK
;
A
#
# COMPACT_ATOMS: atom_id res chain seq x y z
N MET A 1 -6.13 4.74 34.72
CA MET A 1 -5.78 4.25 33.36
C MET A 1 -6.69 4.98 32.39
N GLY A 2 -6.13 5.72 31.44
CA GLY A 2 -6.92 6.45 30.46
C GLY A 2 -7.58 5.51 29.43
N ASN A 3 -8.70 5.93 28.84
CA ASN A 3 -9.46 5.14 27.88
C ASN A 3 -8.87 5.30 26.47
N TYR A 4 -8.20 4.27 25.95
CA TYR A 4 -7.67 4.26 24.59
C TYR A 4 -8.72 3.75 23.61
N TYR A 5 -8.82 4.36 22.42
CA TYR A 5 -9.65 3.87 21.34
C TYR A 5 -8.78 3.47 20.14
N VAL A 6 -9.21 2.42 19.44
CA VAL A 6 -8.52 1.89 18.25
C VAL A 6 -8.78 2.81 17.08
N VAL A 7 -7.70 3.32 16.48
CA VAL A 7 -7.75 4.15 15.27
C VAL A 7 -7.40 3.34 14.03
N PHE A 8 -6.50 2.37 14.20
CA PHE A 8 -6.14 1.43 13.16
C PHE A 8 -5.81 0.09 13.78
N ASP A 9 -6.28 -0.98 13.14
CA ASP A 9 -5.88 -2.36 13.43
C ASP A 9 -5.82 -3.11 12.09
N ILE A 10 -4.69 -3.76 11.81
CA ILE A 10 -4.51 -4.55 10.59
C ILE A 10 -5.47 -5.74 10.54
N LEU A 11 -5.86 -6.29 11.70
CA LEU A 11 -6.79 -7.42 11.78
C LEU A 11 -8.21 -7.01 11.34
N ASP A 12 -8.60 -5.77 11.60
CA ASP A 12 -9.91 -5.23 11.22
C ASP A 12 -9.90 -4.63 9.80
N SER A 13 -8.76 -4.10 9.37
CA SER A 13 -8.64 -3.38 8.08
C SER A 13 -8.53 -4.29 6.87
N GLY A 14 -8.04 -5.53 7.04
CA GLY A 14 -7.80 -6.46 5.93
C GLY A 14 -6.70 -6.02 4.96
N TYR A 15 -6.75 -6.52 3.72
CA TYR A 15 -5.75 -6.25 2.69
C TYR A 15 -5.94 -4.87 2.06
N LYS A 16 -5.24 -3.86 2.59
CA LYS A 16 -5.35 -2.46 2.16
C LYS A 16 -4.70 -2.16 0.82
N ALA A 17 -3.65 -2.89 0.44
CA ALA A 17 -2.86 -2.59 -0.75
C ALA A 17 -3.51 -3.02 -2.08
N TRP A 18 -4.78 -3.46 -2.08
CA TRP A 18 -5.48 -4.02 -3.25
C TRP A 18 -5.57 -3.09 -4.46
N PHE A 19 -5.55 -1.76 -4.25
CA PHE A 19 -5.57 -0.78 -5.34
C PHE A 19 -4.31 -0.89 -6.22
N PHE A 20 -3.18 -1.30 -5.64
CA PHE A 20 -1.91 -1.41 -6.35
C PHE A 20 -1.92 -2.51 -7.44
N PRO A 21 -2.27 -3.78 -7.16
CA PRO A 21 -2.46 -4.78 -8.20
C PRO A 21 -3.68 -4.52 -9.08
N ALA A 22 -4.71 -3.81 -8.60
CA ALA A 22 -5.89 -3.47 -9.41
C ALA A 22 -5.54 -2.63 -10.66
N PHE A 23 -4.48 -1.81 -10.62
CA PHE A 23 -3.96 -1.13 -11.82
C PHE A 23 -3.58 -2.11 -12.94
N GLY A 24 -3.12 -3.31 -12.59
CA GLY A 24 -2.81 -4.35 -13.55
C GLY A 24 -4.04 -4.83 -14.36
N LEU A 25 -5.24 -4.75 -13.78
CA LEU A 25 -6.49 -5.07 -14.49
C LEU A 25 -6.73 -4.10 -15.65
N VAL A 26 -6.32 -2.83 -15.51
CA VAL A 26 -6.39 -1.84 -16.59
C VAL A 26 -5.50 -2.28 -17.75
N PHE A 27 -4.28 -2.77 -17.48
CA PHE A 27 -3.39 -3.27 -18.53
C PHE A 27 -3.96 -4.49 -19.25
N ILE A 28 -4.64 -5.38 -18.52
CA ILE A 28 -5.35 -6.53 -19.09
C ILE A 28 -6.45 -6.06 -20.04
N VAL A 29 -7.28 -5.09 -19.63
CA VAL A 29 -8.35 -4.52 -20.48
C VAL A 29 -7.77 -3.89 -21.75
N VAL A 30 -6.68 -3.12 -21.62
CA VAL A 30 -5.96 -2.54 -22.77
C VAL A 30 -5.44 -3.65 -23.70
N GLY A 31 -4.87 -4.72 -23.13
CA GLY A 31 -4.42 -5.89 -23.90
C GLY A 31 -5.55 -6.55 -24.69
N ILE A 32 -6.72 -6.73 -24.07
CA ILE A 32 -7.91 -7.29 -24.73
C ILE A 32 -8.42 -6.37 -25.85
N ALA A 33 -8.41 -5.05 -25.65
CA ALA A 33 -8.81 -4.08 -26.65
C ALA A 33 -7.85 -4.09 -27.86
N LEU A 34 -6.54 -4.16 -27.63
CA LEU A 34 -5.53 -4.32 -28.69
C LEU A 34 -5.70 -5.63 -29.45
N PHE A 35 -6.01 -6.72 -28.73
CA PHE A 35 -6.27 -8.02 -29.35
C PHE A 35 -7.53 -8.03 -30.22
N SER A 36 -8.61 -7.37 -29.76
CA SER A 36 -9.89 -7.28 -30.47
C SER A 36 -9.82 -6.35 -31.70
N SER A 37 -9.04 -5.28 -31.63
CA SER A 37 -8.83 -4.35 -32.74
C SER A 37 -7.87 -4.89 -33.81
N ARG A 38 -7.00 -5.84 -33.49
CA ARG A 38 -6.15 -6.56 -34.46
C ARG A 38 -6.97 -7.16 -35.61
N ASN A 39 -8.16 -7.70 -35.33
CA ASN A 39 -9.01 -8.33 -36.35
C ASN A 39 -9.72 -7.31 -37.25
N LYS A 40 -9.88 -6.05 -36.80
CA LYS A 40 -10.43 -4.97 -37.63
C LYS A 40 -9.38 -4.37 -38.57
N VAL A 41 -8.12 -4.31 -38.14
CA VAL A 41 -6.98 -3.92 -38.99
C VAL A 41 -6.70 -4.96 -40.08
N PHE A 42 -7.03 -6.23 -39.84
CA PHE A 42 -6.87 -7.33 -40.80
C PHE A 42 -7.70 -7.17 -42.09
N LEU A 43 -8.77 -6.39 -42.07
CA LEU A 43 -9.63 -6.14 -43.24
C LEU A 43 -9.13 -5.01 -44.16
N PHE A 44 -8.22 -4.15 -43.69
CA PHE A 44 -7.85 -2.91 -44.40
C PHE A 44 -6.37 -2.82 -44.84
N ASP A 45 -5.48 -3.70 -44.37
CA ASP A 45 -4.05 -3.55 -44.65
C ASP A 45 -3.35 -4.90 -44.84
N GLY A 46 -3.07 -5.24 -46.11
CA GLY A 46 -2.54 -6.53 -46.56
C GLY A 46 -1.05 -6.76 -46.26
N ASN A 47 -0.34 -5.77 -45.69
CA ASN A 47 1.11 -5.84 -45.47
C ASN A 47 1.48 -5.59 -44.01
N MET A 48 1.15 -6.54 -43.13
CA MET A 48 1.32 -6.35 -41.69
C MET A 48 2.65 -6.91 -41.15
N ASN A 49 3.53 -6.00 -40.75
CA ASN A 49 4.82 -6.25 -40.11
C ASN A 49 4.68 -7.21 -38.90
N ARG A 50 5.55 -8.24 -38.81
CA ARG A 50 5.54 -9.31 -37.77
C ARG A 50 5.42 -8.76 -36.34
N SER A 51 5.97 -7.57 -36.08
CA SER A 51 5.93 -6.87 -34.79
C SER A 51 4.51 -6.47 -34.33
N ARG A 52 3.60 -6.14 -35.24
CA ARG A 52 2.19 -5.81 -34.91
C ARG A 52 1.40 -7.03 -34.42
N LYS A 53 1.82 -8.24 -34.79
CA LYS A 53 1.20 -9.50 -34.34
C LYS A 53 1.71 -9.92 -32.96
N ALA A 54 2.97 -9.64 -32.63
CA ALA A 54 3.59 -10.02 -31.35
C ALA A 54 3.24 -9.05 -30.21
N LEU A 55 3.08 -7.76 -30.50
CA LEU A 55 2.87 -6.71 -29.49
C LEU A 55 1.69 -6.98 -28.53
N PRO A 56 0.49 -7.40 -28.98
CA PRO A 56 -0.61 -7.68 -28.06
C PRO A 56 -0.33 -8.87 -27.11
N PHE A 57 0.36 -9.90 -27.60
CA PHE A 57 0.74 -11.05 -26.76
C PHE A 57 1.80 -10.67 -25.72
N LEU A 58 2.80 -9.87 -26.12
CA LEU A 58 3.82 -9.35 -25.21
C LEU A 58 3.19 -8.44 -24.15
N TRP A 59 2.29 -7.53 -24.55
CA TRP A 59 1.58 -6.65 -23.61
C TRP A 59 0.70 -7.43 -22.64
N PHE A 60 -0.05 -8.41 -23.14
CA PHE A 60 -0.91 -9.26 -22.31
C PHE A 60 -0.10 -10.10 -21.32
N GLY A 61 1.00 -10.71 -21.78
CA GLY A 61 1.94 -11.44 -20.93
C GLY A 61 2.55 -10.53 -19.85
N PHE A 62 3.01 -9.34 -20.24
CA PHE A 62 3.49 -8.32 -19.29
C PHE A 62 2.43 -7.94 -18.26
N SER A 63 1.18 -7.75 -18.70
CA SER A 63 0.06 -7.37 -17.83
C SER A 63 -0.21 -8.43 -16.77
N ILE A 64 -0.23 -9.70 -17.16
CA ILE A 64 -0.40 -10.83 -16.22
C ILE A 64 0.77 -10.89 -15.25
N LEU A 65 2.00 -10.87 -15.76
CA LEU A 65 3.21 -10.96 -14.93
C LEU A 65 3.28 -9.82 -13.91
N TRP A 66 3.02 -8.59 -14.36
CA TRP A 66 2.99 -7.42 -13.48
C TRP A 66 1.92 -7.55 -12.40
N THR A 67 0.67 -7.88 -12.78
CA THR A 67 -0.45 -8.01 -11.84
C THR A 67 -0.18 -9.08 -10.79
N PHE A 68 0.31 -10.25 -11.23
CA PHE A 68 0.62 -11.36 -10.34
C PHE A 68 1.78 -11.01 -9.41
N SER A 69 2.85 -10.39 -9.92
CA SER A 69 3.99 -9.96 -9.10
C SER A 69 3.62 -8.89 -8.08
N ALA A 70 2.80 -7.91 -8.47
CA ALA A 70 2.31 -6.86 -7.57
C ALA A 70 1.43 -7.44 -6.45
N PHE A 71 0.52 -8.34 -6.81
CA PHE A 71 -0.33 -9.04 -5.85
C PHE A 71 0.49 -9.91 -4.91
N TYR A 72 1.38 -10.75 -5.45
CA TYR A 72 2.22 -11.65 -4.64
C TYR A 72 3.08 -10.87 -3.63
N SER A 73 3.70 -9.77 -4.05
CA SER A 73 4.52 -8.93 -3.18
C SER A 73 3.70 -8.29 -2.05
N THR A 74 2.62 -7.59 -2.40
CA THR A 74 1.81 -6.85 -1.41
C THR A 74 0.95 -7.77 -0.52
N TYR A 75 0.50 -8.90 -1.04
CA TYR A 75 -0.19 -9.91 -0.24
C TYR A 75 0.79 -10.67 0.68
N GLY A 76 2.03 -10.91 0.21
CA GLY A 76 3.09 -11.47 1.03
C GLY A 76 3.40 -10.61 2.26
N GLU A 77 3.53 -9.29 2.09
CA GLU A 77 3.66 -8.34 3.20
C GLU A 77 2.47 -8.44 4.16
N TYR A 78 1.23 -8.41 3.64
CA TYR A 78 0.02 -8.54 4.45
C TYR A 78 0.01 -9.84 5.27
N ALA A 79 0.27 -10.98 4.63
CA ALA A 79 0.31 -12.29 5.26
C ALA A 79 1.38 -12.35 6.37
N TYR A 80 2.56 -11.80 6.10
CA TYR A 80 3.65 -11.71 7.08
C TYR A 80 3.26 -10.88 8.31
N LEU A 81 2.64 -9.72 8.12
CA LEU A 81 2.21 -8.85 9.24
C LEU A 81 1.11 -9.52 10.06
N ILE A 82 0.11 -10.13 9.42
CA ILE A 82 -0.96 -10.86 10.10
C ILE A 82 -0.40 -12.04 10.89
N ASP A 83 0.51 -12.82 10.30
CA ASP A 83 1.17 -13.94 10.96
C ASP A 83 1.98 -13.47 12.18
N SER A 84 2.73 -12.38 12.04
CA SER A 84 3.50 -11.76 13.13
C SER A 84 2.60 -11.32 14.28
N VAL A 85 1.47 -10.67 13.99
CA VAL A 85 0.47 -10.28 15.00
C VAL A 85 -0.11 -11.50 15.69
N LYS A 86 -0.51 -12.54 14.95
CA LYS A 86 -1.11 -13.77 15.51
C LYS A 86 -0.14 -14.56 16.37
N LYS A 87 1.14 -14.61 15.99
CA LYS A 87 2.21 -15.30 16.74
C LYS A 87 2.76 -14.46 17.90
N GLY A 88 2.36 -13.19 18.01
CA GLY A 88 2.88 -12.27 19.02
C GLY A 88 4.31 -11.77 18.74
N TYR A 89 4.80 -11.92 17.51
CA TYR A 89 6.08 -11.36 17.05
C TYR A 89 5.92 -9.89 16.69
N VAL A 90 5.52 -9.11 17.69
CA VAL A 90 5.24 -7.68 17.58
C VAL A 90 5.89 -6.94 18.74
N GLU A 91 6.30 -5.72 18.47
CA GLU A 91 6.77 -4.79 19.48
C GLU A 91 5.65 -3.82 19.84
N ARG A 92 5.63 -3.37 21.10
CA ARG A 92 4.64 -2.42 21.60
C ARG A 92 5.32 -1.27 22.30
N VAL A 93 4.91 -0.06 21.97
CA VAL A 93 5.36 1.17 22.62
C VAL A 93 4.17 2.02 23.01
N GLU A 94 4.20 2.58 24.22
CA GLU A 94 3.16 3.46 24.75
C GLU A 94 3.80 4.74 25.27
N GLY A 95 3.27 5.89 24.89
CA GLY A 95 3.83 7.17 25.32
C GLY A 95 3.29 8.36 24.55
N LYS A 96 3.89 9.52 24.79
CA LYS A 96 3.56 10.73 24.03
C LYS A 96 4.25 10.69 22.67
N VAL A 97 3.54 11.17 21.66
CA VAL A 97 4.12 11.48 20.35
C VAL A 97 5.06 12.67 20.52
N GLU A 98 6.30 12.47 20.13
CA GLU A 98 7.39 13.45 20.20
C GLU A 98 8.05 13.63 18.83
N ASN A 99 8.67 14.79 18.60
CA ASN A 99 9.41 15.09 17.37
C ASN A 99 8.57 14.90 16.10
N PHE A 100 7.28 15.25 16.17
CA PHE A 100 6.34 15.14 15.07
C PHE A 100 6.72 16.11 13.95
N LYS A 101 6.92 15.56 12.76
CA LYS A 101 7.20 16.28 11.53
C LYS A 101 6.13 15.92 10.51
N PRO A 102 5.11 16.77 10.30
CA PRO A 102 4.06 16.49 9.34
C PRO A 102 4.62 16.43 7.92
N MET A 103 3.92 15.71 7.06
CA MET A 103 4.18 15.74 5.62
C MET A 103 3.97 17.17 5.08
N PRO A 104 4.94 17.77 4.37
CA PRO A 104 4.76 19.08 3.76
C PRO A 104 3.74 19.01 2.62
N LEU A 105 3.05 20.13 2.36
CA LEU A 105 2.01 20.26 1.33
C LEU A 105 2.45 19.81 -0.08
N GLY A 106 3.75 19.79 -0.36
CA GLY A 106 4.33 19.30 -1.62
C GLY A 106 4.35 17.77 -1.80
N GLY A 107 3.82 16.97 -0.87
CA GLY A 107 3.41 15.59 -1.14
C GLY A 107 4.50 14.53 -1.38
N HIS A 108 5.79 14.85 -1.19
CA HIS A 108 6.89 13.92 -1.50
C HIS A 108 7.76 13.51 -0.30
N LYS A 109 7.44 13.94 0.92
CA LYS A 109 8.20 13.55 2.12
C LYS A 109 7.37 12.68 3.04
N MET A 110 8.06 11.87 3.83
CA MET A 110 7.45 11.04 4.86
C MET A 110 7.07 11.88 6.07
N GLU A 111 5.88 11.64 6.62
CA GLU A 111 5.55 12.04 7.98
C GLU A 111 6.42 11.23 8.95
N ARG A 112 6.90 11.87 10.01
CA ARG A 112 7.77 11.23 11.01
C ARG A 112 7.35 11.63 12.41
N PHE A 113 7.39 10.69 13.33
CA PHE A 113 7.27 10.96 14.75
C PHE A 113 8.02 9.91 15.57
N CYS A 114 8.19 10.15 16.87
CA CYS A 114 8.76 9.19 17.80
C CYS A 114 7.85 9.01 19.01
N VAL A 115 7.92 7.85 19.64
CA VAL A 115 7.29 7.55 20.92
C VAL A 115 8.35 6.85 21.75
N GLN A 116 8.75 7.46 22.87
CA GLN A 116 9.93 7.04 23.61
C GLN A 116 11.18 7.00 22.67
N SER A 117 11.87 5.86 22.60
CA SER A 117 13.05 5.67 21.76
C SER A 117 12.75 5.16 20.34
N THR A 118 11.49 4.89 20.00
CA THR A 118 11.10 4.31 18.69
C THR A 118 10.53 5.39 17.78
N CYS A 119 11.05 5.49 16.56
CA CYS A 119 10.59 6.47 15.58
C CYS A 119 9.95 5.80 14.37
N PHE A 120 8.82 6.34 13.92
CA PHE A 120 8.04 5.84 12.79
C PHE A 120 8.06 6.84 11.64
N ARG A 121 7.98 6.31 10.41
CA ARG A 121 7.95 7.09 9.18
C ARG A 121 6.96 6.48 8.20
N TYR A 122 5.99 7.25 7.73
CA TYR A 122 5.01 6.76 6.76
C TYR A 122 4.52 7.90 5.84
N SER A 123 3.88 7.51 4.75
CA SER A 123 3.09 8.38 3.87
C SER A 123 2.10 7.53 3.09
N GLU A 124 1.04 8.14 2.58
CA GLU A 124 0.04 7.46 1.75
C GLU A 124 0.60 7.02 0.39
N GLY A 125 1.73 7.61 -0.03
CA GLY A 125 2.43 7.23 -1.25
C GLY A 125 3.19 5.91 -1.16
N ILE A 126 3.40 5.37 0.04
CA ILE A 126 3.99 4.03 0.21
C ILE A 126 2.90 2.98 0.14
N VAL A 127 3.13 1.98 -0.71
CA VAL A 127 2.33 0.76 -0.75
C VAL A 127 2.72 -0.10 0.45
N THR A 128 1.88 -0.09 1.47
CA THR A 128 2.00 -0.92 2.66
C THR A 128 0.62 -1.32 3.16
N ASN A 129 0.56 -2.44 3.89
CA ASN A 129 -0.63 -2.85 4.61
C ASN A 129 -0.73 -2.27 6.03
N GLY A 130 0.34 -1.63 6.52
CA GLY A 130 0.34 -0.93 7.81
C GLY A 130 -0.42 0.40 7.82
N PHE A 131 -0.38 1.09 8.96
CA PHE A 131 -0.87 2.45 9.08
C PHE A 131 0.05 3.42 8.32
N ASN A 132 -0.54 4.24 7.46
CA ASN A 132 0.19 5.18 6.62
C ASN A 132 -0.58 6.47 6.32
N ASN A 133 -1.60 6.82 7.12
CA ASN A 133 -2.42 8.02 6.89
C ASN A 133 -1.78 9.25 7.55
N SER A 134 -1.24 10.16 6.75
CA SER A 134 -0.52 11.37 7.19
C SER A 134 -1.47 12.49 7.57
N ASN A 135 -1.00 13.41 8.42
CA ASN A 135 -1.79 14.56 8.85
C ASN A 135 -2.26 15.44 7.68
N ALA A 136 -1.47 15.52 6.60
CA ALA A 136 -1.80 16.31 5.40
C ALA A 136 -3.09 15.82 4.70
N ASN A 137 -3.45 14.54 4.84
CA ASN A 137 -4.70 13.98 4.31
C ASN A 137 -5.69 13.60 5.43
N GLY A 138 -5.60 14.27 6.58
CA GLY A 138 -6.53 14.09 7.70
C GLY A 138 -6.14 12.99 8.68
N GLY A 139 -4.88 12.57 8.68
CA GLY A 139 -4.33 11.60 9.61
C GLY A 139 -4.44 12.04 11.09
N PRO A 140 -4.66 11.08 12.01
CA PRO A 140 -4.97 11.31 13.42
C PRO A 140 -3.75 11.72 14.28
N ILE A 141 -2.53 11.40 13.87
CA ILE A 141 -1.32 11.64 14.66
C ILE A 141 -0.98 13.13 14.70
N LYS A 142 -0.68 13.62 15.91
CA LYS A 142 -0.25 15.00 16.21
C LYS A 142 0.75 14.97 17.37
N GLU A 143 1.60 15.99 17.44
CA GLU A 143 2.53 16.21 18.56
C GLU A 143 1.80 16.16 19.91
N GLY A 144 2.38 15.49 20.90
CA GLY A 144 1.89 15.43 22.28
C GLY A 144 0.75 14.42 22.55
N LEU A 145 0.19 13.76 21.52
CA LEU A 145 -0.84 12.73 21.72
C LEU A 145 -0.28 11.55 22.51
N LEU A 146 -1.05 11.04 23.48
CA LEU A 146 -0.73 9.78 24.15
C LEU A 146 -1.24 8.62 23.30
N VAL A 147 -0.33 7.75 22.86
CA VAL A 147 -0.63 6.66 21.93
C VAL A 147 -0.09 5.34 22.44
N ARG A 148 -0.74 4.25 22.05
CA ARG A 148 -0.19 2.89 22.10
C ARG A 148 -0.07 2.37 20.68
N ILE A 149 1.12 1.92 20.34
CA ILE A 149 1.47 1.45 19.00
C ILE A 149 1.94 0.01 19.11
N THR A 150 1.35 -0.86 18.30
CA THR A 150 1.91 -2.18 18.01
C THR A 150 2.52 -2.15 16.62
N HIS A 151 3.75 -2.63 16.47
CA HIS A 151 4.50 -2.59 15.21
C HIS A 151 5.30 -3.87 14.96
N VAL A 152 5.63 -4.08 13.69
CA VAL A 152 6.56 -5.12 13.21
C VAL A 152 7.65 -4.40 12.42
N GLY A 153 8.87 -4.34 12.95
CA GLY A 153 9.89 -3.44 12.40
C GLY A 153 9.44 -1.99 12.49
N ASP A 154 9.43 -1.26 11.38
CA ASP A 154 8.95 0.12 11.28
C ASP A 154 7.45 0.23 10.87
N VAL A 155 6.79 -0.91 10.62
CA VAL A 155 5.40 -0.95 10.16
C VAL A 155 4.44 -0.98 11.35
N ILE A 156 3.61 0.06 11.46
CA ILE A 156 2.55 0.14 12.47
C ILE A 156 1.40 -0.79 12.06
N VAL A 157 1.12 -1.80 12.88
CA VAL A 157 0.04 -2.79 12.66
C VAL A 157 -1.19 -2.53 13.53
N LYS A 158 -1.04 -1.76 14.61
CA LYS A 158 -2.16 -1.26 15.43
C LYS A 158 -1.80 0.09 16.03
N LEU A 159 -2.74 1.03 15.96
CA LEU A 159 -2.63 2.37 16.55
C LEU A 159 -3.84 2.63 17.43
N GLU A 160 -3.57 2.97 18.69
CA GLU A 160 -4.57 3.37 19.67
C GLU A 160 -4.21 4.75 20.22
N ILE A 161 -5.21 5.61 20.40
CA ILE A 161 -5.03 6.98 20.90
C ILE A 161 -5.84 7.15 22.18
N LEU A 162 -5.28 7.84 23.17
CA LEU A 162 -5.99 8.18 24.38
C LEU A 162 -7.13 9.18 24.06
N LYS A 163 -8.33 8.92 24.61
CA LYS A 163 -9.46 9.87 24.54
C LYS A 163 -9.20 11.16 25.31
#